data_AF-A0A399YH93-F1
#
_entry.id   AF-A0A399YH93-F1
#
_cell.length_a   1.000
_cell.length_b   1.000
_cell.length_c   1.000
_cell.angle_alpha   90.00
_cell.angle_beta   90.00
_cell.angle_gamma   90.00
#
_symmetry.space_group_name_H-M   'P 1'
#
loop_
_entity.id
_entity.type
_entity.pdbx_description
1 polymer ?
#
loop_
_entity_poly.entity_id
_entity_poly.type
_entity_poly.pdbx_seq_one_letter_code
_entity_poly.pdbx_strand_id
1 'polypeptide(L)'
;MKRAPTVRRKLDFPLFVKPVAEDASLGITWASVVNNERELRQQLRFIWQTYRQPALVEQFIEGREFNVTVLGNDNPRVLPLSEINFAKIADPKKRIVTFKGKWIEDSDDYKFTSVISPAKVSETLRNRISEVAVGAYRAMGVRDYGRVDLRVMNGVPYVLEVNPNADLSPDAGIARSARVAGMNYAMLADEIVRLAAHRYRLKEPRPRIISLRLKAPRAGAEGVRAIPVSAFKQKAPRVERSAPPLAKPVPVGAV
;
A
#
# COMPACT_ATOMS: atom_id res chain seq x y z
N MET A 1 -12.01 14.88 -37.37
CA MET A 1 -11.89 14.27 -36.02
C MET A 1 -10.92 13.10 -36.11
N LYS A 2 -9.73 13.19 -35.50
CA LYS A 2 -8.77 12.07 -35.47
C LYS A 2 -9.26 11.05 -34.45
N ARG A 3 -9.67 9.85 -34.90
CA ARG A 3 -9.95 8.73 -33.99
C ARG A 3 -8.67 8.42 -33.20
N ALA A 4 -8.76 8.38 -31.88
CA ALA A 4 -7.66 7.94 -31.02
C ALA A 4 -7.23 6.52 -31.43
N PRO A 5 -5.94 6.17 -31.34
CA PRO A 5 -5.46 4.83 -31.66
C PRO A 5 -6.11 3.82 -30.70
N THR A 6 -7.03 3.01 -31.23
CA THR A 6 -7.57 1.85 -30.51
C THR A 6 -6.48 0.80 -30.38
N VAL A 7 -5.74 0.80 -29.27
CA VAL A 7 -4.95 -0.36 -28.86
C VAL A 7 -5.93 -1.37 -28.25
N ARG A 8 -6.70 -2.08 -29.09
CA ARG A 8 -7.44 -3.26 -28.63
C ARG A 8 -6.49 -4.46 -28.58
N ARG A 9 -5.59 -4.47 -27.60
CA ARG A 9 -4.95 -5.74 -27.21
C ARG A 9 -6.00 -6.58 -26.50
N LYS A 10 -6.24 -7.80 -27.00
CA LYS A 10 -6.92 -8.81 -26.20
C LYS A 10 -6.03 -9.12 -25.00
N LEU A 11 -6.59 -9.05 -23.80
CA LEU A 11 -5.90 -9.48 -22.58
C LEU A 11 -6.14 -10.98 -22.43
N ASP A 12 -5.08 -11.71 -22.10
CA ASP A 12 -5.17 -13.15 -21.83
C ASP A 12 -5.38 -13.39 -20.33
N PHE A 13 -6.21 -14.40 -20.01
CA PHE A 13 -6.38 -14.85 -18.63
C PHE A 13 -5.07 -15.47 -18.08
N PRO A 14 -4.80 -15.35 -16.76
CA PRO A 14 -5.63 -14.70 -15.76
C PRO A 14 -5.62 -13.17 -15.83
N LEU A 15 -6.76 -12.56 -15.49
CA LEU A 15 -6.92 -11.11 -15.40
C LEU A 15 -7.06 -10.68 -13.94
N PHE A 16 -6.70 -9.44 -13.64
CA PHE A 16 -6.92 -8.79 -12.37
C PHE A 16 -8.00 -7.72 -12.50
N VAL A 17 -9.00 -7.75 -11.63
CA VAL A 17 -10.17 -6.87 -11.68
C VAL A 17 -10.29 -6.12 -10.35
N LYS A 18 -10.14 -4.80 -10.39
CA LYS A 18 -10.20 -3.92 -9.20
C LYS A 18 -11.09 -2.69 -9.45
N PRO A 19 -11.65 -2.04 -8.42
CA PRO A 19 -12.28 -0.74 -8.58
C PRO A 19 -11.27 0.29 -9.14
N VAL A 20 -11.75 1.27 -9.91
CA VAL A 20 -10.87 2.29 -10.52
C VAL A 20 -10.38 3.32 -9.50
N ALA A 21 -11.22 3.67 -8.52
CA ALA A 21 -11.03 4.83 -7.65
C ALA A 21 -11.06 4.44 -6.16
N GLU A 22 -10.47 3.30 -5.82
CA GLU A 22 -10.32 2.84 -4.44
C GLU A 22 -8.84 2.69 -4.08
N ASP A 23 -8.56 2.81 -2.79
CA ASP A 23 -7.25 2.54 -2.20
C ASP A 23 -7.37 1.42 -1.15
N ALA A 24 -6.30 1.21 -0.36
CA ALA A 24 -6.37 0.33 0.81
C ALA A 24 -6.81 -1.12 0.53
N SER A 25 -6.67 -1.61 -0.71
CA SER A 25 -7.19 -2.91 -1.16
C SER A 25 -8.72 -3.05 -1.05
N LEU A 26 -9.47 -1.96 -0.94
CA LEU A 26 -10.93 -1.98 -1.01
C LEU A 26 -11.39 -2.58 -2.35
N GLY A 27 -12.30 -3.54 -2.25
CA GLY A 27 -12.81 -4.30 -3.41
C GLY A 27 -11.88 -5.42 -3.87
N ILE A 28 -10.66 -5.51 -3.34
CA ILE A 28 -9.69 -6.55 -3.69
C ILE A 28 -9.89 -7.76 -2.78
N THR A 29 -10.38 -8.85 -3.37
CA THR A 29 -10.46 -10.20 -2.80
C THR A 29 -9.75 -11.20 -3.69
N TRP A 30 -9.63 -12.48 -3.30
CA TRP A 30 -9.13 -13.52 -4.20
C TRP A 30 -9.93 -13.66 -5.50
N ALA A 31 -11.22 -13.29 -5.51
CA ALA A 31 -12.05 -13.27 -6.73
C ALA A 31 -11.65 -12.15 -7.72
N SER A 32 -10.73 -11.26 -7.33
CA SER A 32 -10.17 -10.24 -8.22
C SER A 32 -9.26 -10.85 -9.28
N VAL A 33 -8.70 -12.05 -9.05
CA VAL A 33 -7.94 -12.79 -10.07
C VAL A 33 -8.90 -13.76 -10.75
N VAL A 34 -9.28 -13.42 -11.98
CA VAL A 34 -10.27 -14.16 -12.77
C VAL A 34 -9.59 -14.96 -13.88
N ASN A 35 -10.10 -16.16 -14.17
CA ASN A 35 -9.47 -17.12 -15.08
C ASN A 35 -10.26 -17.36 -16.36
N ASN A 36 -11.49 -16.85 -16.42
CA ASN A 36 -12.38 -17.01 -17.56
C ASN A 36 -13.44 -15.89 -17.56
N GLU A 37 -14.18 -15.83 -18.66
CA GLU A 37 -15.22 -14.84 -18.90
C GLU A 37 -16.33 -14.85 -17.84
N ARG A 38 -16.67 -16.03 -17.29
CA ARG A 38 -17.71 -16.16 -16.27
C ARG A 38 -17.28 -15.48 -14.96
N GLU A 39 -16.06 -15.77 -14.50
CA GLU A 39 -15.46 -15.16 -13.31
C GLU A 39 -15.31 -13.65 -13.50
N LEU A 40 -14.83 -13.21 -14.67
CA LEU A 40 -14.74 -11.78 -15.02
C LEU A 40 -16.09 -11.08 -14.85
N ARG A 41 -17.15 -11.61 -15.46
CA ARG A 41 -18.50 -11.02 -15.34
C ARG A 41 -19.03 -11.00 -13.91
N GLN A 42 -18.71 -12.00 -13.11
CA GLN A 42 -19.09 -12.03 -11.69
C GLN A 42 -18.38 -10.92 -10.92
N GLN A 43 -17.07 -10.79 -11.08
CA GLN A 43 -16.28 -9.78 -10.39
C GLN A 43 -16.62 -8.35 -10.83
N LEU A 44 -16.89 -8.13 -12.13
CA LEU A 44 -17.38 -6.85 -12.64
C LEU A 44 -18.72 -6.45 -12.00
N ARG A 45 -19.67 -7.39 -11.88
CA ARG A 45 -20.95 -7.14 -11.21
C ARG A 45 -20.77 -6.81 -9.72
N PHE A 46 -19.89 -7.53 -9.03
CA PHE A 46 -19.58 -7.26 -7.63
C PHE A 46 -19.08 -5.83 -7.44
N ILE A 47 -18.10 -5.39 -8.24
CA ILE A 47 -17.56 -4.03 -8.15
C ILE A 47 -18.64 -2.99 -8.44
N TRP A 48 -19.39 -3.16 -9.54
CA TRP A 48 -20.43 -2.23 -9.93
C TRP A 48 -21.54 -2.09 -8.87
N GLN A 49 -21.99 -3.20 -8.29
CA GLN A 49 -23.08 -3.18 -7.30
C GLN A 49 -22.63 -2.67 -5.94
N THR A 50 -21.42 -3.03 -5.51
CA THR A 50 -20.91 -2.73 -4.15
C THR A 50 -20.29 -1.34 -4.09
N TYR A 51 -19.47 -0.98 -5.07
CA TYR A 51 -18.68 0.25 -5.09
C TYR A 51 -19.24 1.33 -6.01
N ARG A 52 -20.32 1.03 -6.76
CA ARG A 52 -21.04 1.98 -7.63
C ARG A 52 -20.13 2.73 -8.61
N GLN A 53 -19.11 2.04 -9.11
CA GLN A 53 -18.10 2.60 -10.01
C GLN A 53 -17.64 1.57 -11.05
N PRO A 54 -16.97 2.02 -12.15
CA PRO A 54 -16.34 1.12 -13.10
C PRO A 54 -15.25 0.25 -12.45
N ALA A 55 -14.96 -0.88 -13.08
CA ALA A 55 -13.83 -1.73 -12.74
C ALA A 55 -12.70 -1.57 -13.77
N LEU A 56 -11.46 -1.60 -13.28
CA LEU A 56 -10.26 -1.71 -14.09
C LEU A 56 -9.92 -3.20 -14.27
N VAL A 57 -9.72 -3.61 -15.52
CA VAL A 57 -9.35 -4.98 -15.90
C VAL A 57 -7.95 -4.96 -16.49
N GLU A 58 -7.03 -5.66 -15.86
CA GLU A 58 -5.61 -5.71 -16.20
C GLU A 58 -5.18 -7.17 -16.40
N GLN A 59 -4.09 -7.41 -17.12
CA GLN A 59 -3.48 -8.73 -17.11
C GLN A 59 -2.87 -9.00 -15.74
N PHE A 60 -3.14 -10.17 -15.15
CA PHE A 60 -2.55 -10.50 -13.86
C PHE A 60 -1.04 -10.77 -14.03
N ILE A 61 -0.23 -9.99 -13.31
CA ILE A 61 1.21 -10.18 -13.28
C ILE A 61 1.55 -11.16 -12.16
N GLU A 62 1.89 -12.39 -12.52
CA GLU A 62 2.38 -13.39 -11.58
C GLU A 62 3.86 -13.10 -11.26
N GLY A 63 4.17 -12.84 -9.98
CA GLY A 63 5.53 -12.49 -9.62
C GLY A 63 5.68 -12.01 -8.19
N ARG A 64 6.90 -11.58 -7.87
CA ARG A 64 7.23 -10.99 -6.57
C ARG A 64 6.69 -9.57 -6.53
N GLU A 65 6.15 -9.14 -5.39
CA GLU A 65 5.58 -7.82 -5.20
C GLU A 65 6.45 -6.96 -4.29
N PHE A 66 6.68 -5.72 -4.67
CA PHE A 66 7.57 -4.80 -3.97
C PHE A 66 6.87 -3.46 -3.71
N ASN A 67 7.07 -2.94 -2.51
CA ASN A 67 6.80 -1.56 -2.17
C ASN A 67 8.10 -0.77 -2.21
N VAL A 68 8.12 0.30 -3.01
CA VAL A 68 9.31 1.11 -3.25
C VAL A 68 9.04 2.54 -2.80
N THR A 69 9.56 2.89 -1.62
CA THR A 69 9.51 4.26 -1.13
C THR A 69 10.50 5.13 -1.89
N VAL A 70 10.02 6.25 -2.42
CA VAL A 70 10.81 7.26 -3.11
C VAL A 70 10.72 8.55 -2.30
N LEU A 71 11.86 9.17 -1.99
CA LEU A 71 11.95 10.45 -1.29
C LEU A 71 12.65 11.48 -2.17
N GLY A 72 12.13 12.70 -2.26
CA GLY A 72 12.77 13.82 -2.93
C GLY A 72 11.97 14.43 -4.07
N ASN A 73 12.53 15.50 -4.66
CA ASN A 73 11.95 16.26 -5.76
C ASN A 73 12.80 16.09 -7.03
N ASP A 74 13.76 16.98 -7.28
CA ASP A 74 14.58 16.97 -8.51
C ASP A 74 15.47 15.71 -8.61
N ASN A 75 16.07 15.33 -7.48
CA ASN A 75 16.93 14.16 -7.32
C ASN A 75 16.29 13.17 -6.34
N PRO A 76 15.21 12.46 -6.74
CA PRO A 76 14.55 11.53 -5.86
C PRO A 76 15.43 10.29 -5.63
N ARG A 77 15.47 9.82 -4.39
CA ARG A 77 16.18 8.61 -3.98
C ARG A 77 15.22 7.51 -3.54
N VAL A 78 15.59 6.27 -3.85
CA VAL A 78 14.85 5.08 -3.44
C VAL A 78 15.38 4.60 -2.09
N LEU A 79 14.48 4.35 -1.13
CA LEU A 79 14.82 3.69 0.13
C LEU A 79 14.92 2.15 -0.07
N PRO A 80 15.50 1.40 0.89
CA PRO A 80 15.58 -0.05 0.79
C PRO A 80 14.22 -0.69 0.45
N LEU A 81 14.23 -1.51 -0.61
CA LEU A 81 13.03 -2.16 -1.12
C LEU A 81 12.38 -3.02 -0.04
N SER A 82 11.05 -2.98 0.04
CA SER A 82 10.25 -3.91 0.85
C SER A 82 9.55 -4.89 -0.08
N GLU A 83 9.64 -6.18 0.19
CA GLU A 83 8.92 -7.21 -0.56
C GLU A 83 7.71 -7.69 0.24
N ILE A 84 6.55 -7.76 -0.41
CA ILE A 84 5.41 -8.49 0.12
C ILE A 84 5.65 -9.97 -0.12
N ASN A 85 5.82 -10.71 0.97
CA ASN A 85 6.15 -12.11 0.96
C ASN A 85 4.90 -12.96 1.12
N PHE A 86 4.56 -13.67 0.04
CA PHE A 86 3.45 -14.61 -0.05
C PHE A 86 3.89 -16.08 0.05
N ALA A 87 5.06 -16.39 0.62
CA ALA A 87 5.60 -17.76 0.66
C ALA A 87 4.66 -18.79 1.32
N LYS A 88 3.75 -18.35 2.20
CA LYS A 88 2.75 -19.22 2.86
C LYS A 88 1.48 -19.43 2.03
N ILE A 89 1.35 -18.76 0.89
CA ILE A 89 0.19 -18.88 -0.02
C ILE A 89 0.58 -19.82 -1.16
N ALA A 90 0.05 -21.05 -1.10
CA ALA A 90 0.36 -22.11 -2.06
C ALA A 90 -0.08 -21.76 -3.49
N ASP A 91 -1.33 -21.29 -3.64
CA ASP A 91 -1.88 -20.91 -4.94
C ASP A 91 -1.29 -19.57 -5.41
N PRO A 92 -0.48 -19.55 -6.50
CA PRO A 92 0.12 -18.32 -7.02
C PRO A 92 -0.91 -17.24 -7.36
N LYS A 93 -2.13 -17.63 -7.74
CA LYS A 93 -3.21 -16.70 -8.11
C LYS A 93 -3.82 -16.00 -6.90
N LYS A 94 -3.60 -16.52 -5.68
CA LYS A 94 -4.02 -15.89 -4.43
C LYS A 94 -2.94 -15.01 -3.80
N ARG A 95 -1.75 -14.93 -4.42
CA ARG A 95 -0.64 -14.09 -3.97
C ARG A 95 -0.90 -12.63 -4.35
N ILE A 96 -1.89 -12.03 -3.71
CA ILE A 96 -2.29 -10.61 -3.84
C ILE A 96 -2.59 -10.07 -2.44
N VAL A 97 -2.42 -8.76 -2.24
CA VAL A 97 -2.80 -8.11 -0.98
C VAL A 97 -4.31 -7.81 -1.00
N THR A 98 -5.11 -8.75 -0.51
CA THR A 98 -6.56 -8.57 -0.33
C THR A 98 -6.86 -7.58 0.79
N PHE A 99 -8.09 -7.05 0.84
CA PHE A 99 -8.56 -6.28 2.00
C PHE A 99 -8.36 -7.04 3.31
N LYS A 100 -8.70 -8.34 3.33
CA LYS A 100 -8.53 -9.19 4.51
C LYS A 100 -7.05 -9.33 4.89
N GLY A 101 -6.19 -9.53 3.90
CA GLY A 101 -4.74 -9.63 4.07
C GLY A 101 -4.08 -8.36 4.60
N LYS A 102 -4.78 -7.23 4.55
CA LYS A 102 -4.29 -5.94 5.03
C LYS A 102 -4.90 -5.49 6.36
N TRP A 103 -6.19 -5.74 6.57
CA TRP A 103 -6.94 -5.11 7.67
C TRP A 103 -7.55 -6.07 8.68
N ILE A 104 -7.59 -7.38 8.38
CA ILE A 104 -8.23 -8.36 9.26
C ILE A 104 -7.14 -9.27 9.83
N GLU A 105 -6.57 -8.86 10.98
CA GLU A 105 -5.40 -9.52 11.59
C GLU A 105 -5.60 -11.02 11.87
N ASP A 106 -6.83 -11.41 12.21
CA ASP A 106 -7.17 -12.81 12.47
C ASP A 106 -7.38 -13.66 11.21
N SER A 107 -7.43 -13.03 10.02
CA SER A 107 -7.62 -13.76 8.76
C SER A 107 -6.37 -14.52 8.35
N ASP A 108 -6.57 -15.64 7.65
CA ASP A 108 -5.48 -16.40 7.05
C ASP A 108 -4.70 -15.57 6.03
N ASP A 109 -5.38 -14.76 5.21
CA ASP A 109 -4.77 -13.81 4.28
C ASP A 109 -3.72 -12.93 4.96
N TYR A 110 -4.03 -12.41 6.16
CA TYR A 110 -3.14 -11.53 6.91
C TYR A 110 -1.96 -12.31 7.49
N LYS A 111 -2.23 -13.45 8.14
CA LYS A 111 -1.20 -14.32 8.73
C LYS A 111 -0.23 -14.92 7.71
N PHE A 112 -0.67 -15.02 6.45
CA PHE A 112 0.13 -15.55 5.34
C PHE A 112 0.80 -14.47 4.49
N THR A 113 0.49 -13.19 4.74
CA THR A 113 1.12 -12.03 4.09
C THR A 113 2.08 -11.38 5.07
N SER A 114 3.37 -11.40 4.75
CA SER A 114 4.43 -10.78 5.57
C SER A 114 5.26 -9.82 4.73
N VAL A 115 6.10 -9.01 5.37
CA VAL A 115 6.99 -8.07 4.67
C VAL A 115 8.45 -8.43 4.95
N ILE A 116 9.25 -8.56 3.89
CA ILE A 116 10.71 -8.69 3.98
C ILE A 116 11.32 -7.34 3.63
N SER A 117 11.98 -6.70 4.60
CA SER A 117 12.66 -5.41 4.43
C SER A 117 14.01 -5.44 5.16
N PRO A 118 15.16 -5.28 4.47
CA PRO A 118 15.30 -5.07 3.03
C PRO A 118 14.98 -6.34 2.24
N ALA A 119 14.38 -6.18 1.05
CA ALA A 119 14.10 -7.28 0.15
C ALA A 119 15.40 -7.96 -0.31
N LYS A 120 15.35 -9.29 -0.44
CA LYS A 120 16.48 -10.12 -0.89
C LYS A 120 16.46 -10.24 -2.41
N VAL A 121 17.20 -9.37 -3.08
CA VAL A 121 17.31 -9.31 -4.55
C VAL A 121 18.77 -9.10 -4.97
N SER A 122 19.12 -9.52 -6.18
CA SER A 122 20.42 -9.16 -6.79
C SER A 122 20.51 -7.65 -7.01
N GLU A 123 21.73 -7.13 -7.07
CA GLU A 123 21.95 -5.70 -7.29
C GLU A 123 21.41 -5.22 -8.64
N THR A 124 21.57 -6.04 -9.69
CA THR A 124 21.00 -5.78 -11.02
C THR A 124 19.48 -5.60 -10.96
N LEU A 125 18.77 -6.49 -10.25
CA LEU A 125 17.32 -6.40 -10.13
C LEU A 125 16.90 -5.21 -9.24
N ARG A 126 17.64 -4.95 -8.15
CA ARG A 126 17.42 -3.77 -7.29
C ARG A 126 17.47 -2.49 -8.11
N ASN A 127 18.51 -2.32 -8.93
CA ASN A 127 18.69 -1.13 -9.77
C ASN A 127 17.57 -0.98 -10.79
N ARG A 128 17.15 -2.08 -11.43
CA ARG A 128 16.03 -2.05 -12.38
C ARG A 128 14.70 -1.68 -11.72
N ILE A 129 14.41 -2.22 -10.54
CA ILE A 129 13.21 -1.86 -9.75
C ILE A 129 13.25 -0.38 -9.39
N SER A 130 14.39 0.10 -8.87
CA SER A 130 14.58 1.50 -8.46
C SER A 130 14.42 2.47 -9.64
N GLU A 131 14.98 2.15 -10.80
CA GLU A 131 14.86 2.96 -12.01
C GLU A 131 13.40 3.09 -12.47
N VAL A 132 12.68 1.97 -12.55
CA VAL A 132 11.25 1.97 -12.93
C VAL A 132 10.41 2.73 -11.90
N ALA A 133 10.69 2.56 -10.60
CA ALA A 133 9.99 3.28 -9.54
C ALA A 133 10.20 4.80 -9.64
N VAL A 134 11.43 5.27 -9.83
CA VAL A 134 11.75 6.70 -10.01
C VAL A 134 11.11 7.23 -11.30
N GLY A 135 11.12 6.45 -12.38
CA GLY A 135 10.45 6.79 -13.63
C GLY A 135 8.94 7.01 -13.43
N ALA A 136 8.26 6.07 -12.75
CA ALA A 136 6.84 6.18 -12.45
C ALA A 136 6.52 7.36 -11.51
N TYR A 137 7.33 7.54 -10.47
CA TYR A 137 7.22 8.66 -9.53
C TYR A 137 7.28 10.01 -10.26
N ARG A 138 8.25 10.17 -11.16
CA ARG A 138 8.40 11.38 -12.00
C ARG A 138 7.26 11.55 -12.99
N ALA A 139 6.88 10.48 -13.70
CA ALA A 139 5.80 10.52 -14.68
C ALA A 139 4.45 10.95 -14.09
N MET A 140 4.20 10.57 -12.83
CA MET A 140 2.99 10.96 -12.08
C MET A 140 3.12 12.31 -11.36
N GLY A 141 4.25 13.01 -11.47
CA GLY A 141 4.47 14.30 -10.84
C GLY A 141 4.44 14.28 -9.31
N VAL A 142 4.81 13.14 -8.70
CA VAL A 142 4.88 13.01 -7.24
C VAL A 142 6.02 13.88 -6.71
N ARG A 143 5.85 14.38 -5.48
CA ARG A 143 6.76 15.34 -4.83
C ARG A 143 6.98 14.93 -3.38
N ASP A 144 8.14 15.31 -2.85
CA ASP A 144 8.58 15.14 -1.46
C ASP A 144 8.73 13.67 -1.02
N TYR A 145 7.65 12.86 -1.07
CA TYR A 145 7.70 11.43 -0.81
C TYR A 145 6.62 10.69 -1.59
N GLY A 146 6.70 9.37 -1.63
CA GLY A 146 5.65 8.52 -2.18
C GLY A 146 6.08 7.05 -2.18
N ARG A 147 5.15 6.18 -2.56
CA ARG A 147 5.39 4.74 -2.68
C ARG A 147 4.95 4.27 -4.05
N VAL A 148 5.82 3.56 -4.76
CA VAL A 148 5.49 2.88 -6.01
C VAL A 148 5.40 1.39 -5.71
N ASP A 149 4.27 0.80 -6.03
CA ASP A 149 4.05 -0.63 -5.85
C ASP A 149 4.24 -1.33 -7.19
N LEU A 150 5.08 -2.37 -7.19
CA LEU A 150 5.51 -3.05 -8.41
C LEU A 150 5.39 -4.55 -8.26
N ARG A 151 5.20 -5.23 -9.39
CA ARG A 151 5.46 -6.67 -9.51
C ARG A 151 6.60 -6.95 -10.45
N VAL A 152 7.39 -7.97 -10.14
CA VAL A 152 8.47 -8.45 -11.00
C VAL A 152 8.12 -9.86 -11.49
N MET A 153 7.92 -9.98 -12.79
CA MET A 153 7.72 -11.24 -13.50
C MET A 153 8.88 -11.45 -14.46
N ASN A 154 9.58 -12.58 -14.37
CA ASN A 154 10.74 -12.92 -15.22
C ASN A 154 11.81 -11.81 -15.27
N GLY A 155 12.07 -11.17 -14.13
CA GLY A 155 13.06 -10.08 -14.01
C GLY A 155 12.63 -8.74 -14.61
N VAL A 156 11.37 -8.62 -15.07
CA VAL A 156 10.80 -7.38 -15.61
C VAL A 156 9.86 -6.75 -14.57
N PRO A 157 10.14 -5.52 -14.09
CA PRO A 157 9.23 -4.78 -13.22
C PRO A 157 8.02 -4.21 -13.98
N TYR A 158 6.85 -4.32 -13.37
CA TYR A 158 5.57 -3.75 -13.81
C TYR A 158 5.01 -2.89 -12.68
N VAL A 159 4.71 -1.63 -12.96
CA VAL A 159 4.09 -0.72 -11.98
C VAL A 159 2.63 -1.12 -11.80
N LEU A 160 2.23 -1.38 -10.56
CA LEU A 160 0.82 -1.63 -10.21
C LEU A 160 0.09 -0.32 -9.91
N GLU A 161 0.71 0.52 -9.08
CA GLU A 161 0.17 1.81 -8.67
C GLU A 161 1.28 2.74 -8.15
N VAL A 162 0.97 4.04 -8.17
CA VAL A 162 1.77 5.08 -7.54
C VAL A 162 0.93 5.71 -6.44
N ASN A 163 1.41 5.65 -5.20
CA ASN A 163 0.78 6.21 -4.03
C ASN A 163 1.48 7.54 -3.65
N PRO A 164 0.95 8.70 -4.08
CA PRO A 164 1.57 10.00 -3.81
C PRO A 164 1.42 10.46 -2.36
N ASN A 165 0.38 9.99 -1.66
CA ASN A 165 0.17 10.22 -0.23
C ASN A 165 0.07 8.88 0.50
N ALA A 166 1.15 8.10 0.43
CA ALA A 166 1.21 6.81 1.08
C ALA A 166 1.21 6.95 2.62
N ASP A 167 0.64 5.96 3.30
CA ASP A 167 0.54 5.91 4.76
C ASP A 167 1.90 6.11 5.44
N LEU A 168 1.95 7.10 6.33
CA LEU A 168 3.11 7.50 7.11
C LEU A 168 3.03 7.02 8.56
N SER A 169 2.07 6.16 8.94
CA SER A 169 2.00 5.63 10.30
C SER A 169 3.33 4.94 10.71
N PRO A 170 3.75 4.97 12.00
CA PRO A 170 5.06 4.45 12.42
C PRO A 170 5.34 2.97 12.09
N ASP A 171 4.28 2.19 11.86
CA ASP A 171 4.26 0.79 11.46
C ASP A 171 4.05 0.57 9.95
N ALA A 172 3.76 1.63 9.18
CA ALA A 172 3.54 1.58 7.75
C ALA A 172 4.80 1.28 6.94
N GLY A 173 4.61 0.95 5.65
CA GLY A 173 5.68 0.55 4.72
C GLY A 173 6.79 1.61 4.56
N ILE A 174 6.43 2.89 4.49
CA ILE A 174 7.41 3.97 4.36
C ILE A 174 8.30 4.03 5.60
N ALA A 175 7.72 4.09 6.80
CA ALA A 175 8.44 4.13 8.06
C ALA A 175 9.35 2.89 8.25
N ARG A 176 8.89 1.71 7.80
CA ARG A 176 9.68 0.49 7.78
C ARG A 176 10.91 0.59 6.88
N SER A 177 10.74 1.07 5.63
CA SER A 177 11.85 1.26 4.69
C SER A 177 12.86 2.31 5.18
N ALA A 178 12.38 3.39 5.80
CA ALA A 178 13.22 4.42 6.41
C ALA A 178 14.06 3.87 7.58
N ARG A 179 13.45 3.07 8.46
CA ARG A 179 14.16 2.43 9.57
C ARG A 179 15.30 1.52 9.07
N VAL A 180 15.04 0.76 8.01
CA VAL A 180 16.08 -0.09 7.37
C VAL A 180 17.18 0.77 6.75
N ALA A 181 16.88 1.99 6.29
CA ALA A 181 17.86 2.97 5.84
C ALA A 181 18.60 3.70 6.98
N GLY A 182 18.35 3.34 8.25
CA GLY A 182 18.95 4.02 9.41
C GLY A 182 18.25 5.34 9.79
N MET A 183 17.10 5.66 9.20
CA MET A 183 16.30 6.84 9.55
C MET A 183 15.22 6.45 10.57
N ASN A 184 15.26 7.06 11.76
CA ASN A 184 14.12 6.94 12.68
C ASN A 184 12.92 7.76 12.18
N TYR A 185 11.75 7.56 12.82
CA TYR A 185 10.51 8.19 12.37
C TYR A 185 10.56 9.72 12.38
N ALA A 186 11.19 10.32 13.39
CA ALA A 186 11.35 11.78 13.47
C ALA A 186 12.24 12.32 12.35
N MET A 187 13.32 11.61 12.00
CA MET A 187 14.20 11.96 10.87
C MET A 187 13.46 11.86 9.53
N LEU A 188 12.61 10.83 9.35
CA LEU A 188 11.76 10.72 8.16
C LEU A 188 10.79 11.91 8.06
N ALA A 189 10.12 12.26 9.15
CA ALA A 189 9.20 13.39 9.18
C ALA A 189 9.92 14.72 8.90
N ASP A 190 11.09 14.95 9.51
CA ASP A 190 11.92 16.14 9.26
C ASP A 190 12.35 16.22 7.79
N GLU A 191 12.81 15.11 7.21
CA GLU A 191 13.21 15.03 5.79
C GLU A 191 12.06 15.44 4.86
N ILE A 192 10.85 14.90 5.07
CA ILE A 192 9.67 15.24 4.25
C ILE A 192 9.33 16.72 4.37
N VAL A 193 9.37 17.28 5.59
CA VAL A 193 9.11 18.71 5.81
C VAL A 193 10.19 19.57 5.14
N ARG A 194 11.47 19.18 5.22
CA ARG A 194 12.56 19.88 4.54
C ARG A 194 12.42 19.86 3.03
N LEU A 195 12.08 18.72 2.44
CA LEU A 195 11.85 18.59 1.01
C LEU A 195 10.73 19.52 0.53
N ALA A 196 9.62 19.56 1.27
CA ALA A 196 8.52 20.48 0.98
C ALA A 196 8.95 21.95 1.17
N ALA A 197 9.65 22.28 2.25
CA ALA A 197 10.13 23.63 2.52
C ALA A 197 11.09 24.14 1.43
N HIS A 198 12.03 23.30 1.00
CA HIS A 198 12.95 23.60 -0.10
C HIS A 198 12.19 23.88 -1.40
N ARG A 199 11.18 23.06 -1.73
CA ARG A 199 10.34 23.23 -2.92
C ARG A 199 9.60 24.58 -2.92
N TYR A 200 9.15 25.06 -1.76
CA TYR A 200 8.53 26.38 -1.61
C TYR A 200 9.53 27.52 -1.40
N ARG A 201 10.85 27.24 -1.43
CA ARG A 201 11.92 28.21 -1.12
C ARG A 201 11.74 28.89 0.23
N LEU A 202 11.15 28.19 1.18
CA LEU A 202 11.08 28.67 2.55
C LEU A 202 12.51 28.70 3.10
N LYS A 203 12.86 29.75 3.84
CA LYS A 203 14.10 29.73 4.64
C LYS A 203 14.03 28.48 5.51
N GLU A 204 15.07 27.64 5.46
CA GLU A 204 15.08 26.41 6.24
C GLU A 204 14.60 26.70 7.66
N PRO A 205 13.61 25.95 8.17
CA PRO A 205 13.21 26.12 9.56
C PRO A 205 14.45 25.88 10.39
N ARG A 206 15.04 26.95 10.95
CA ARG A 206 16.09 26.81 11.95
C ARG A 206 15.47 25.94 13.02
N PRO A 207 16.03 24.76 13.35
CA PRO A 207 15.48 23.94 14.41
C PRO A 207 15.46 24.80 15.66
N ARG A 208 14.27 25.29 16.03
CA ARG A 208 14.06 25.78 17.37
C ARG A 208 14.12 24.53 18.20
N ILE A 209 15.28 24.24 18.77
CA ILE A 209 15.37 23.36 19.93
C ILE A 209 14.51 24.06 20.98
N ILE A 210 13.20 23.75 20.97
CA ILE A 210 12.37 23.95 22.13
C ILE A 210 12.93 22.91 23.08
N SER A 211 13.91 23.32 23.88
CA SER A 211 14.23 22.59 25.09
C SER A 211 12.94 22.61 25.88
N LEU A 212 12.15 21.55 25.74
CA LEU A 212 11.20 21.16 26.75
C LEU A 212 12.08 20.84 27.96
N ARG A 213 12.47 21.88 28.70
CA ARG A 213 12.78 21.76 30.12
C ARG A 213 11.49 21.22 30.71
N LEU A 214 11.39 19.90 30.77
CA LEU A 214 10.48 19.23 31.69
C LEU A 214 10.84 19.83 33.05
N LYS A 215 10.03 20.78 33.52
CA LYS A 215 10.19 21.32 34.86
C LYS A 215 10.10 20.11 35.77
N ALA A 216 11.14 19.88 36.55
CA ALA A 216 11.10 18.87 37.60
C ALA A 216 9.81 19.06 38.41
N PRO A 217 9.06 17.99 38.71
CA PRO A 217 7.84 18.13 39.48
C PRO A 217 8.18 18.82 40.80
N ARG A 218 7.44 19.87 41.15
CA ARG A 218 7.54 20.49 42.47
C ARG A 218 7.20 19.43 43.51
N ALA A 219 8.11 19.17 44.44
CA ALA A 219 7.83 18.35 45.61
C ALA A 219 6.59 18.94 46.33
N GLY A 220 5.51 18.18 46.40
CA GLY A 220 4.29 18.56 47.11
C GLY A 220 2.99 18.68 46.31
N ALA A 221 2.96 18.38 45.01
CA ALA A 221 1.69 18.26 44.29
C ALA A 221 1.13 16.84 44.44
N GLU A 222 0.19 16.67 45.38
CA GLU A 222 -0.66 15.48 45.43
C GLU A 222 -1.44 15.31 44.12
N GLY A 223 -1.44 14.10 43.59
CA GLY A 223 -2.49 13.62 42.69
C GLY A 223 -2.31 13.86 41.19
N VAL A 224 -1.35 13.17 40.56
CA VAL A 224 -1.62 12.58 39.24
C VAL A 224 -1.11 11.14 39.28
N ARG A 225 -2.03 10.18 39.40
CA ARG A 225 -1.69 8.77 39.23
C ARG A 225 -1.20 8.57 37.80
N ALA A 226 -0.04 7.93 37.65
CA ALA A 226 0.41 7.43 36.37
C ALA A 226 -0.70 6.53 35.79
N ILE A 227 -1.28 6.95 34.67
CA ILE A 227 -2.16 6.11 33.88
C ILE A 227 -1.24 5.10 33.18
N PRO A 228 -1.25 3.81 33.52
CA PRO A 228 -0.43 2.83 32.82
C PRO A 228 -0.85 2.80 31.34
N VAL A 229 0.11 2.56 30.43
CA VAL A 229 -0.14 2.51 28.98
C VAL A 229 -1.25 1.50 28.61
N SER A 230 -1.57 0.54 29.49
CA SER A 230 -2.72 -0.35 29.38
C SER A 230 -4.08 0.36 29.35
N ALA A 231 -4.19 1.59 29.88
CA ALA A 231 -5.40 2.40 29.85
C ALA A 231 -5.59 3.18 28.54
N PHE A 232 -4.59 3.19 27.64
CA PHE A 232 -4.70 3.68 26.26
C PHE A 232 -5.00 2.58 25.24
N LYS A 233 -5.39 1.38 25.69
CA LYS A 233 -6.08 0.44 24.80
C LYS A 233 -7.38 1.09 24.35
N GLN A 234 -7.36 1.75 23.21
CA GLN A 234 -8.58 2.09 22.48
C GLN A 234 -9.35 0.78 22.35
N LYS A 235 -10.54 0.72 22.94
CA LYS A 235 -11.52 -0.28 22.50
C LYS A 235 -11.66 -0.06 21.00
N ALA A 236 -11.34 -1.07 20.22
CA ALA A 236 -11.73 -1.11 18.82
C ALA A 236 -13.20 -0.64 18.74
N PRO A 237 -13.56 0.26 17.80
CA PRO A 237 -14.94 0.66 17.65
C PRO A 237 -15.79 -0.61 17.57
N ARG A 238 -16.88 -0.65 18.35
CA ARG A 238 -17.91 -1.66 18.15
C ARG A 238 -18.42 -1.45 16.72
N VAL A 239 -17.90 -2.22 15.79
CA VAL A 239 -18.53 -2.39 14.49
C VAL A 239 -19.84 -3.08 14.81
N GLU A 240 -20.93 -2.30 14.78
CA GLU A 240 -22.26 -2.88 14.70
C GLU A 240 -22.23 -3.86 13.54
N ARG A 241 -22.46 -5.14 13.86
CA ARG A 241 -22.53 -6.24 12.91
C ARG A 241 -23.75 -6.00 12.00
N SER A 242 -23.58 -5.17 10.99
CA SER A 242 -24.40 -5.19 9.80
C SER A 242 -23.48 -5.41 8.61
N ALA A 243 -23.02 -6.66 8.47
CA ALA A 243 -22.68 -7.12 7.14
C ALA A 243 -23.95 -6.95 6.28
N PRO A 244 -23.88 -6.36 5.07
CA PRO A 244 -24.99 -6.47 4.14
C PRO A 244 -25.31 -7.96 3.97
N PRO A 245 -26.60 -8.35 3.97
CA PRO A 245 -26.97 -9.76 3.99
C PRO A 245 -26.29 -10.49 2.83
N LEU A 246 -25.61 -11.59 3.16
CA LEU A 246 -25.16 -12.58 2.20
C LEU A 246 -26.36 -12.92 1.31
N ALA A 247 -26.24 -12.68 0.00
CA ALA A 247 -27.21 -13.15 -0.97
C ALA A 247 -27.37 -14.66 -0.75
N LYS A 248 -28.61 -15.09 -0.41
CA LYS A 248 -28.93 -16.50 -0.21
C LYS A 248 -28.49 -17.29 -1.45
N PRO A 249 -27.92 -18.49 -1.30
CA PRO A 249 -27.64 -19.35 -2.44
C PRO A 249 -28.94 -19.59 -3.20
N VAL A 250 -28.93 -19.30 -4.50
CA VAL A 250 -29.99 -19.72 -5.42
C VAL A 250 -29.97 -21.24 -5.43
N PRO A 251 -31.07 -21.94 -5.10
CA PRO A 251 -31.10 -23.39 -5.18
C PRO A 251 -30.87 -23.82 -6.63
N VAL A 252 -29.90 -24.72 -6.81
CA VAL A 252 -29.76 -25.51 -8.03
C VAL A 252 -30.97 -26.45 -8.07
N GLY A 253 -32.00 -26.05 -8.81
CA GLY A 253 -33.12 -26.91 -9.18
C GLY A 253 -33.02 -27.25 -10.66
N ALA A 254 -33.15 -28.54 -10.98
CA ALA A 254 -33.33 -29.13 -12.31
C ALA A 254 -34.26 -28.26 -13.19
N VAL A 255 -34.00 -28.03 -14.48
CA VAL A 255 -33.70 -28.94 -15.60
C VAL A 255 -32.86 -28.19 -16.63
#